data_AF-A0A9P7C808-F1
#
_entry.id   AF-A0A9P7C808-F1
#
_cell.length_a   1.000
_cell.length_b   1.000
_cell.length_c   1.000
_cell.angle_alpha   90.00
_cell.angle_beta   90.00
_cell.angle_gamma   90.00
#
_symmetry.space_group_name_H-M   'P 1'
#
loop_
_entity.id
_entity.type
_entity.pdbx_description
1 polymer ?
#
loop_
_entity_poly.entity_id
_entity_poly.type
_entity_poly.pdbx_seq_one_letter_code
_entity_poly.pdbx_strand_id
1 'polypeptide(L)'
;MYVAASFDRPWRSSGRIDTGRPTGYIKFDAGSERRVNMRIATSLISVEQARHNLALEIAAADTLESVAGRAQDAWDARLARFDIGDASDDQKTTLYSSLYRLFLYPNSGHENVGSAAAPDWRYANQASASEDNTGGSATRTFAAVRDGKVFVNNGFWDTFRTTASSSSTAPVAGSHAGRRRAMPT
;
A
#
# COMPACT_ATOMS: atom_id res chain seq x y z
N MET A 1 -2.53 -14.92 -0.24
CA MET A 1 -2.86 -13.58 -0.77
C MET A 1 -4.13 -13.70 -1.59
N TYR A 2 -5.09 -12.82 -1.32
CA TYR A 2 -6.39 -12.72 -1.98
C TYR A 2 -6.40 -11.49 -2.86
N VAL A 3 -7.13 -11.54 -3.97
CA VAL A 3 -7.15 -10.48 -4.99
C VAL A 3 -8.61 -10.17 -5.33
N ALA A 4 -8.95 -8.89 -5.39
CA ALA A 4 -10.22 -8.41 -5.90
C ALA A 4 -9.95 -7.43 -7.04
N ALA A 5 -10.63 -7.62 -8.16
CA ALA A 5 -10.54 -6.73 -9.31
C ALA A 5 -11.93 -6.40 -9.86
N SER A 6 -12.07 -5.20 -10.42
CA SER A 6 -13.24 -4.74 -11.15
C SER A 6 -12.82 -4.07 -12.45
N PHE A 7 -13.70 -4.10 -13.44
CA PHE A 7 -13.47 -3.53 -14.77
C PHE A 7 -14.56 -2.50 -15.07
N ASP A 8 -14.22 -1.44 -15.79
CA ASP A 8 -15.16 -0.41 -16.25
C ASP A 8 -16.02 -0.84 -17.44
N ARG A 9 -15.73 -2.00 -18.02
CA ARG A 9 -16.47 -2.59 -19.13
C ARG A 9 -16.94 -4.01 -18.79
N PRO A 10 -18.16 -4.39 -19.18
CA PRO A 10 -18.59 -5.78 -19.08
C PRO A 10 -17.72 -6.66 -20.00
N TRP A 11 -17.32 -7.83 -19.51
CA TRP A 11 -16.64 -8.80 -20.34
C TRP A 11 -17.63 -9.58 -21.21
N ARG A 12 -17.17 -10.01 -22.39
CA ARG A 12 -17.92 -10.85 -23.34
C ARG A 12 -17.82 -12.33 -22.98
N SER A 13 -16.63 -12.76 -22.56
CA SER A 13 -16.39 -14.13 -22.12
C SER A 13 -15.20 -14.19 -21.16
N SER A 14 -15.15 -15.25 -20.36
CA SER A 14 -14.03 -15.56 -19.49
C SER A 14 -13.88 -17.07 -19.38
N GLY A 15 -12.67 -17.56 -19.09
CA GLY A 15 -12.44 -18.98 -18.95
C GLY A 15 -11.09 -19.31 -18.33
N ARG A 16 -10.90 -20.58 -17.99
CA ARG A 16 -9.60 -21.10 -17.56
C ARG A 16 -8.76 -21.46 -18.79
N ILE A 17 -7.45 -21.34 -18.65
CA ILE A 17 -6.49 -21.83 -19.64
C ILE A 17 -5.74 -22.99 -19.00
N ASP A 18 -5.70 -24.13 -19.68
CA ASP A 18 -4.96 -25.30 -19.21
C ASP A 18 -3.45 -25.10 -19.45
N THR A 19 -2.79 -24.55 -18.43
CA THR A 19 -1.34 -24.31 -18.40
C THR A 19 -0.63 -25.15 -17.34
N GLY A 20 -1.36 -26.04 -16.64
CA GLY A 20 -0.89 -26.65 -15.38
C GLY A 20 -0.80 -25.67 -14.20
N ARG A 21 -1.21 -24.41 -14.37
CA ARG A 21 -1.27 -23.39 -13.33
C ARG A 21 -2.68 -22.78 -13.25
N PRO A 22 -3.05 -22.08 -12.15
CA PRO A 22 -4.30 -21.34 -12.07
C PRO A 22 -4.31 -20.12 -13.01
N THR A 23 -4.44 -20.36 -14.31
CA THR A 23 -4.47 -19.35 -15.37
C THR A 23 -5.87 -19.23 -15.96
N GLY A 24 -6.29 -18.00 -16.27
CA GLY A 24 -7.55 -17.72 -16.94
C GLY A 24 -7.46 -16.50 -17.84
N TYR A 25 -8.51 -16.27 -18.63
CA TYR A 25 -8.66 -15.10 -19.48
C TYR A 25 -9.99 -14.40 -19.21
N ILE A 26 -10.01 -13.11 -19.49
CA ILE A 26 -11.23 -12.30 -19.59
C ILE A 26 -11.15 -11.56 -20.93
N LYS A 27 -12.19 -11.68 -21.75
CA LYS A 27 -12.29 -11.09 -23.08
C LYS A 27 -13.25 -9.91 -23.05
N PHE A 28 -12.81 -8.78 -23.54
CA PHE A 28 -13.61 -7.56 -23.61
C PHE A 28 -13.90 -7.15 -25.05
N ASP A 29 -15.01 -6.45 -25.22
CA ASP A 29 -15.20 -5.55 -26.34
C ASP A 29 -14.73 -4.16 -25.92
N ALA A 30 -13.49 -3.83 -26.29
CA ALA A 30 -12.83 -2.61 -25.84
C ALA A 30 -13.27 -1.34 -26.60
N GLY A 31 -14.24 -1.46 -27.52
CA GLY A 31 -14.68 -0.35 -28.38
C GLY A 31 -13.57 0.20 -29.28
N SER A 32 -13.83 1.37 -29.86
CA SER A 32 -12.88 2.08 -30.75
C SER A 32 -11.64 2.57 -30.00
N GLU A 33 -11.78 2.98 -28.74
CA GLU A 33 -10.67 3.45 -27.91
C GLU A 33 -9.70 2.33 -27.48
N ARG A 34 -10.08 1.06 -27.66
CA ARG A 34 -9.26 -0.11 -27.32
C ARG A 34 -8.73 -0.11 -25.88
N ARG A 35 -9.49 0.49 -24.95
CA ARG A 35 -9.11 0.68 -23.55
C ARG A 35 -10.13 0.07 -22.60
N VAL A 36 -9.62 -0.66 -21.61
CA VAL A 36 -10.38 -1.23 -20.48
C VAL A 36 -9.60 -0.86 -19.22
N ASN A 37 -10.26 -0.24 -18.24
CA ASN A 37 -9.62 0.09 -16.97
C ASN A 37 -9.92 -1.00 -15.95
N MET A 38 -8.87 -1.48 -15.29
CA MET A 38 -8.97 -2.43 -14.19
C MET A 38 -8.60 -1.73 -12.89
N ARG A 39 -9.45 -1.88 -11.86
CA ARG A 39 -9.12 -1.53 -10.48
C ARG A 39 -8.87 -2.82 -9.72
N ILE A 40 -7.76 -2.90 -9.00
CA ILE A 40 -7.31 -4.10 -8.33
C ILE A 40 -6.77 -3.77 -6.95
N ALA A 41 -7.09 -4.61 -5.97
CA ALA A 41 -6.49 -4.57 -4.64
C ALA A 41 -6.24 -5.99 -4.15
N THR A 42 -5.37 -6.10 -3.15
CA THR A 42 -5.00 -7.37 -2.53
C THR A 42 -5.30 -7.34 -1.04
N SER A 43 -5.34 -8.53 -0.44
CA SER A 43 -5.44 -8.73 1.00
C SER A 43 -4.67 -9.98 1.42
N LEU A 44 -4.09 -9.96 2.61
CA LEU A 44 -3.56 -11.13 3.30
C LEU A 44 -4.64 -11.83 4.16
N ILE A 45 -5.78 -11.17 4.39
CA ILE A 45 -6.88 -11.65 5.22
C ILE A 45 -7.91 -12.44 4.40
N SER A 46 -8.55 -11.85 3.39
CA SER A 46 -9.64 -12.50 2.63
C SER A 46 -9.98 -11.82 1.31
N VAL A 47 -10.77 -12.48 0.46
CA VAL A 47 -11.33 -11.86 -0.76
C VAL A 47 -12.25 -10.69 -0.42
N GLU A 48 -13.03 -10.80 0.66
CA GLU A 48 -13.89 -9.73 1.15
C GLU A 48 -13.08 -8.51 1.57
N GLN A 49 -12.01 -8.74 2.34
CA GLN A 49 -11.10 -7.67 2.75
C GLN A 49 -10.40 -7.04 1.54
N ALA A 50 -10.01 -7.81 0.52
CA ALA A 50 -9.46 -7.24 -0.72
C ALA A 50 -10.46 -6.31 -1.42
N ARG A 51 -11.76 -6.64 -1.43
CA ARG A 51 -12.82 -5.75 -1.94
C ARG A 51 -12.98 -4.51 -1.08
N HIS A 52 -12.85 -4.65 0.23
CA HIS A 52 -12.92 -3.54 1.17
C HIS A 52 -11.74 -2.57 0.97
N ASN A 53 -10.50 -3.07 0.88
CA ASN A 53 -9.32 -2.26 0.55
C ASN A 53 -9.51 -1.52 -0.77
N LEU A 54 -10.03 -2.22 -1.80
CA LEU A 54 -10.32 -1.58 -3.09
C LEU A 54 -11.27 -0.39 -2.94
N ALA A 55 -12.35 -0.55 -2.17
CA ALA A 55 -13.34 0.51 -1.94
C ALA A 55 -12.81 1.68 -1.10
N LEU A 56 -11.87 1.42 -0.18
CA LEU A 56 -11.21 2.45 0.62
C LEU A 56 -10.20 3.27 -0.20
N GLU A 57 -9.46 2.62 -1.10
CA GLU A 57 -8.27 3.21 -1.73
C GLU A 57 -8.50 3.72 -3.16
N ILE A 58 -9.42 3.09 -3.91
CA ILE A 58 -9.68 3.41 -5.31
C ILE A 58 -11.20 3.55 -5.53
N ALA A 59 -11.67 4.80 -5.58
CA ALA A 59 -13.07 5.10 -5.81
C ALA A 59 -13.52 4.67 -7.21
N ALA A 60 -14.81 4.41 -7.39
CA ALA A 60 -15.37 4.07 -8.71
C ALA A 60 -15.15 5.18 -9.75
N ALA A 61 -15.05 6.44 -9.32
CA ALA A 61 -14.80 7.60 -10.17
C ALA A 61 -13.29 7.85 -10.43
N ASP A 62 -12.38 7.15 -9.74
CA ASP A 62 -10.95 7.35 -9.96
C ASP A 62 -10.52 6.91 -11.36
N THR A 63 -9.60 7.67 -11.94
CA THR A 63 -8.91 7.34 -13.18
C THR A 63 -7.48 6.90 -12.88
N LEU A 64 -6.80 6.32 -13.86
CA LEU A 64 -5.37 6.00 -13.70
C LEU A 64 -4.55 7.26 -13.39
N GLU A 65 -4.89 8.37 -14.04
CA GLU A 65 -4.23 9.65 -13.88
C GLU A 65 -4.49 10.25 -12.49
N SER A 66 -5.72 10.15 -11.95
CA SER A 66 -6.00 10.64 -10.59
C SER A 66 -5.25 9.84 -9.52
N VAL A 67 -5.16 8.51 -9.69
CA VAL A 67 -4.38 7.63 -8.80
C VAL A 67 -2.88 7.93 -8.92
N ALA A 68 -2.36 8.08 -10.15
CA ALA A 68 -0.96 8.41 -10.39
C ALA A 68 -0.58 9.78 -9.81
N GLY A 69 -1.46 10.78 -9.94
CA GLY A 69 -1.27 12.11 -9.35
C GLY A 69 -1.17 12.05 -7.84
N ARG A 70 -2.09 11.35 -7.15
CA ARG A 70 -2.02 11.16 -5.69
C ARG A 70 -0.74 10.45 -5.25
N ALA A 71 -0.26 9.48 -6.04
CA ALA A 71 0.99 8.77 -5.76
C ALA A 71 2.20 9.70 -5.93
N GLN A 72 2.21 10.53 -6.99
CA GLN A 72 3.24 11.54 -7.23
C GLN A 72 3.30 12.55 -6.07
N ASP A 73 2.15 13.10 -5.67
CA ASP A 73 2.07 14.06 -4.55
C ASP A 73 2.60 13.45 -3.24
N ALA A 74 2.29 12.18 -2.97
CA ALA A 74 2.78 11.47 -1.80
C ALA A 74 4.31 11.28 -1.83
N TRP A 75 4.88 10.98 -2.99
CA TRP A 75 6.33 10.88 -3.18
C TRP A 75 7.03 12.23 -3.06
N ASP A 76 6.49 13.27 -3.72
CA ASP A 76 7.04 14.61 -3.66
C ASP A 76 7.04 15.14 -2.23
N ALA A 77 5.94 14.98 -1.48
CA ALA A 77 5.87 15.36 -0.08
C ALA A 77 6.88 14.61 0.81
N ARG A 78 7.25 13.38 0.44
CA ARG A 78 8.24 12.58 1.17
C ARG A 78 9.67 12.99 0.84
N LEU A 79 9.96 13.22 -0.45
CA LEU A 79 11.29 13.53 -0.95
C LEU A 79 11.66 15.02 -0.76
N ALA A 80 10.68 15.92 -0.74
CA ALA A 80 10.87 17.36 -0.49
C ALA A 80 11.47 17.67 0.89
N ARG A 81 11.56 16.69 1.78
CA ARG A 81 12.25 16.81 3.07
C ARG A 81 13.77 16.89 2.94
N PHE A 82 14.31 16.59 1.76
CA PHE A 82 15.73 16.60 1.46
C PHE A 82 16.03 17.69 0.42
N ASP A 83 16.55 18.83 0.89
CA ASP A 83 17.07 19.90 0.04
C ASP A 83 18.59 19.73 -0.10
N ILE A 84 19.06 19.68 -1.35
CA ILE A 84 20.48 19.49 -1.71
C ILE A 84 21.06 20.67 -2.49
N GLY A 85 20.37 21.81 -2.49
CA GLY A 85 20.83 23.05 -3.10
C GLY A 85 21.19 22.89 -4.59
N ASP A 86 22.33 23.46 -4.97
CA ASP A 86 22.80 23.55 -6.37
C ASP A 86 23.46 22.26 -6.89
N ALA A 87 22.98 21.09 -6.45
CA ALA A 87 23.39 19.82 -7.00
C ALA A 87 23.03 19.70 -8.49
N SER A 88 23.88 19.03 -9.27
CA SER A 88 23.60 18.74 -10.67
C SER A 88 22.41 17.78 -10.82
N ASP A 89 21.80 17.73 -12.01
CA ASP A 89 20.69 16.82 -12.29
C ASP A 89 21.08 15.34 -12.08
N ASP A 90 22.33 14.98 -12.36
CA ASP A 90 22.86 13.63 -12.10
C ASP A 90 22.96 13.33 -10.60
N GLN A 91 23.40 14.30 -9.80
CA GLN A 91 23.48 14.17 -8.34
C GLN A 91 22.07 14.07 -7.72
N LYS A 92 21.13 14.90 -8.17
CA LYS A 92 19.72 14.85 -7.77
C LYS A 92 19.10 13.51 -8.14
N THR A 93 19.31 13.05 -9.36
CA THR A 93 18.80 11.75 -9.83
C THR A 93 19.35 10.61 -8.98
N THR A 94 20.66 10.61 -8.70
CA THR A 94 21.31 9.59 -7.86
C THR A 94 20.73 9.58 -6.45
N LEU A 95 20.62 10.74 -5.81
CA LEU A 95 20.11 10.84 -4.45
C LEU A 95 18.64 10.45 -4.36
N TYR A 96 17.75 11.06 -5.15
CA TYR A 96 16.32 10.81 -5.06
C TYR A 96 15.96 9.38 -5.49
N SER A 97 16.69 8.79 -6.44
CA SER A 97 16.54 7.37 -6.77
C SER A 97 16.98 6.44 -5.63
N SER A 98 17.97 6.86 -4.84
CA SER A 98 18.44 6.11 -3.65
C SER A 98 17.45 6.25 -2.50
N LEU A 99 16.92 7.45 -2.26
CA LEU A 99 15.87 7.71 -1.27
C LEU A 99 14.56 6.99 -1.61
N TYR A 100 14.17 6.97 -2.88
CA TYR A 100 13.04 6.18 -3.34
C TYR A 100 13.19 4.72 -2.92
N ARG A 101 14.35 4.09 -3.22
CA ARG A 101 14.64 2.70 -2.83
C ARG A 101 14.66 2.50 -1.32
N LEU A 102 15.22 3.45 -0.58
CA LEU A 102 15.23 3.44 0.89
C LEU A 102 13.81 3.38 1.46
N PHE A 103 12.86 4.06 0.85
CA PHE A 103 11.48 4.15 1.33
C PHE A 103 10.53 3.07 0.80
N LEU A 104 11.01 2.13 -0.02
CA LEU A 104 10.20 0.99 -0.46
C LEU A 104 10.03 -0.07 0.65
N TYR A 105 10.88 -0.10 1.66
CA TYR A 105 10.84 -1.09 2.74
C TYR A 105 11.00 -0.45 4.13
N PRO A 106 10.39 -1.02 5.18
CA PRO A 106 9.52 -2.20 5.15
C PRO A 106 8.15 -1.91 4.51
N ASN A 107 7.47 -2.94 4.01
CA ASN A 107 6.11 -2.81 3.48
C ASN A 107 5.07 -2.94 4.59
N SER A 108 3.92 -2.29 4.45
CA SER A 108 2.76 -2.54 5.29
C SER A 108 2.29 -3.99 5.13
N GLY A 109 2.24 -4.74 6.24
CA GLY A 109 1.62 -6.07 6.32
C GLY A 109 0.27 -6.06 7.04
N HIS A 110 -0.28 -4.87 7.28
CA HIS A 110 -1.55 -4.63 7.97
C HIS A 110 -2.55 -3.97 7.02
N GLU A 111 -3.82 -4.12 7.34
CA GLU A 111 -4.96 -3.70 6.53
C GLU A 111 -5.97 -2.95 7.42
N ASN A 112 -6.69 -1.98 6.86
CA ASN A 112 -7.78 -1.31 7.56
C ASN A 112 -9.06 -2.12 7.41
N VAL A 113 -9.58 -2.70 8.48
CA VAL A 113 -10.86 -3.42 8.48
C VAL A 113 -12.04 -2.52 8.88
N GLY A 114 -11.75 -1.26 9.25
CA GLY A 114 -12.72 -0.25 9.66
C GLY A 114 -13.16 0.64 8.50
N SER A 115 -13.08 1.95 8.68
CA SER A 115 -13.38 2.93 7.62
C SER A 115 -12.25 3.92 7.46
N ALA A 116 -12.30 4.74 6.40
CA ALA A 116 -11.35 5.84 6.24
C ALA A 116 -11.42 6.86 7.41
N ALA A 117 -12.63 7.09 7.96
CA ALA A 117 -12.84 8.03 9.07
C ALA A 117 -12.50 7.45 10.45
N ALA A 118 -12.65 6.13 10.61
CA ALA A 118 -12.33 5.40 11.83
C ALA A 118 -11.57 4.11 11.47
N PRO A 119 -10.25 4.19 11.27
CA PRO A 119 -9.46 3.02 10.92
C PRO A 119 -9.38 1.99 12.06
N ASP A 120 -9.55 0.72 11.71
CA ASP A 120 -9.26 -0.43 12.58
C ASP A 120 -8.15 -1.25 11.92
N TRP A 121 -6.93 -1.11 12.43
CA TRP A 121 -5.77 -1.75 11.83
C TRP A 121 -5.65 -3.18 12.34
N ARG A 122 -5.65 -4.14 11.41
CA ARG A 122 -5.44 -5.56 11.70
C ARG A 122 -4.41 -6.15 10.76
N TYR A 123 -3.86 -7.29 11.12
CA TYR A 123 -2.98 -8.05 10.23
C TYR A 123 -3.18 -9.55 10.37
N ALA A 124 -3.01 -10.27 9.26
CA ALA A 124 -2.92 -11.72 9.27
C ALA A 124 -1.51 -12.13 9.72
N ASN A 125 -1.40 -12.83 10.85
CA ASN A 125 -0.12 -13.25 11.43
C ASN A 125 0.56 -14.31 10.55
N GLN A 126 1.54 -13.88 9.75
CA GLN A 126 2.28 -14.77 8.84
C GLN A 126 3.33 -15.65 9.54
N ALA A 127 3.41 -15.64 10.89
CA ALA A 127 4.29 -16.55 11.62
C ALA A 127 3.85 -18.00 11.39
N SER A 128 4.64 -18.76 10.64
CA SER A 128 4.33 -20.16 10.30
C SER A 128 4.26 -21.07 11.52
N ALA A 129 4.91 -20.70 12.62
CA ALA A 129 4.88 -21.40 13.90
C ALA A 129 3.64 -21.09 14.77
N SER A 130 2.68 -20.29 14.29
CA SER A 130 1.46 -19.98 15.06
C SER A 130 0.60 -21.24 15.24
N GLU A 131 0.35 -21.61 16.48
CA GLU A 131 -0.45 -22.80 16.84
C GLU A 131 -1.96 -22.60 16.60
N ASP A 132 -2.41 -21.36 16.40
CA ASP A 132 -3.81 -21.01 16.18
C ASP A 132 -4.18 -20.76 14.71
N ASN A 133 -3.32 -21.23 13.80
CA ASN A 133 -3.59 -21.25 12.36
C ASN A 133 -4.75 -22.20 12.03
N THR A 134 -5.92 -21.67 11.66
CA THR A 134 -7.16 -22.45 11.43
C THR A 134 -8.10 -21.78 10.43
N GLY A 135 -9.04 -22.54 9.85
CA GLY A 135 -10.17 -21.99 9.10
C GLY A 135 -9.85 -21.41 7.72
N GLY A 136 -8.72 -21.78 7.11
CA GLY A 136 -8.35 -21.34 5.76
C GLY A 136 -9.26 -21.90 4.67
N SER A 137 -9.47 -21.09 3.63
CA SER A 137 -10.26 -21.47 2.45
C SER A 137 -9.73 -20.77 1.20
N ALA A 138 -10.35 -21.08 0.05
CA ALA A 138 -10.10 -20.37 -1.20
C ALA A 138 -10.39 -18.85 -1.11
N THR A 139 -11.11 -18.40 -0.08
CA THR A 139 -11.54 -17.00 0.07
C THR A 139 -11.05 -16.33 1.36
N ARG A 140 -10.39 -17.04 2.29
CA ARG A 140 -9.92 -16.50 3.56
C ARG A 140 -8.68 -17.21 4.10
N THR A 141 -7.78 -16.44 4.72
CA THR A 141 -6.53 -16.96 5.28
C THR A 141 -6.79 -17.92 6.43
N PHE A 142 -5.87 -18.88 6.62
CA PHE A 142 -5.81 -19.69 7.83
C PHE A 142 -5.06 -18.97 8.97
N ALA A 143 -4.33 -17.90 8.66
CA ALA A 143 -3.55 -17.17 9.64
C ALA A 143 -4.46 -16.42 10.63
N ALA A 144 -4.11 -16.45 11.92
CA ALA A 144 -4.83 -15.67 12.92
C ALA A 144 -4.75 -14.17 12.60
N VAL A 145 -5.90 -13.48 12.62
CA VAL A 145 -5.98 -12.03 12.44
C VAL A 145 -5.79 -11.36 13.80
N ARG A 146 -4.86 -10.40 13.89
CA ARG A 146 -4.45 -9.74 15.14
C ARG A 146 -4.58 -8.23 15.03
N ASP A 147 -4.58 -7.58 16.19
CA ASP A 147 -4.77 -6.15 16.32
C ASP A 147 -3.47 -5.39 16.07
N GLY A 148 -3.58 -4.24 15.40
CA GLY A 148 -2.50 -3.29 15.21
C GLY A 148 -1.84 -3.37 13.83
N LYS A 149 -0.67 -2.74 13.75
CA LYS A 149 0.11 -2.58 12.52
C LYS A 149 1.34 -3.48 12.57
N VAL A 150 1.54 -4.25 11.51
CA VAL A 150 2.77 -5.00 11.26
C VAL A 150 3.43 -4.52 9.97
N PHE A 151 4.75 -4.58 9.93
CA PHE A 151 5.55 -4.26 8.76
C PHE A 151 6.40 -5.48 8.37
N VAL A 152 6.53 -5.73 7.08
CA VAL A 152 7.13 -6.95 6.52
C VAL A 152 8.21 -6.62 5.48
N ASN A 153 8.87 -7.65 4.97
CA ASN A 153 9.93 -7.55 3.95
C ASN A 153 11.12 -6.69 4.38
N ASN A 154 11.63 -6.92 5.59
CA ASN A 154 12.80 -6.20 6.10
C ASN A 154 13.86 -7.16 6.67
N GLY A 155 14.97 -7.29 5.95
CA GLY A 155 16.13 -8.06 6.41
C GLY A 155 16.93 -7.24 7.41
N PHE A 156 16.69 -7.46 8.72
CA PHE A 156 17.34 -6.67 9.77
C PHE A 156 18.87 -6.71 9.72
N TRP A 157 19.48 -7.80 9.22
CA TRP A 157 20.94 -7.92 9.07
C TRP A 157 21.54 -6.86 8.12
N ASP A 158 20.79 -6.38 7.14
CA ASP A 158 21.21 -5.29 6.26
C ASP A 158 20.77 -3.94 6.82
N THR A 159 19.51 -3.83 7.21
CA THR A 159 18.85 -2.55 7.47
C THR A 159 19.21 -1.90 8.79
N PHE A 160 19.75 -2.65 9.75
CA PHE A 160 20.24 -2.06 11.01
C PHE A 160 21.38 -1.05 10.80
N ARG A 161 22.15 -1.19 9.72
CA ARG A 161 23.36 -0.40 9.48
C ARG A 161 23.09 1.04 9.03
N THR A 162 21.96 1.27 8.36
CA THR A 162 21.71 2.57 7.68
C THR A 162 20.24 3.01 7.70
N THR A 163 19.28 2.09 7.57
CA THR A 163 17.88 2.47 7.29
C THR A 163 17.02 2.57 8.56
N ALA A 164 17.30 1.75 9.58
CA ALA A 164 16.64 1.87 10.88
C ALA A 164 16.97 3.20 11.57
N SER A 165 18.24 3.65 11.47
CA SER A 165 18.72 4.90 12.06
C SER A 165 18.25 6.15 11.32
N SER A 166 17.98 6.08 10.01
CA SER A 166 17.46 7.22 9.25
C SER A 166 15.95 7.40 9.40
N SER A 167 15.22 6.32 9.71
CA SER A 167 13.78 6.37 9.96
C SER A 167 13.44 7.01 11.31
N SER A 168 14.35 6.95 12.29
CA SER A 168 14.20 7.56 13.62
C SER A 168 14.58 9.04 13.67
N THR A 169 15.28 9.56 12.65
CA THR A 169 15.70 10.98 12.57
C THR A 169 14.79 11.83 11.69
N ALA A 170 13.73 11.26 11.11
CA ALA A 170 12.70 12.04 10.45
C ALA A 170 12.07 13.01 11.49
N PRO A 171 12.15 14.34 11.27
CA PRO A 171 11.71 15.29 12.27
C PRO A 171 10.23 15.07 12.58
N VAL A 172 9.93 14.82 13.85
CA VAL A 172 8.59 14.96 14.39
C VAL A 172 8.21 16.42 14.18
N ALA A 173 7.25 16.68 13.29
CA ALA A 173 6.63 18.00 13.17
C ALA A 173 5.93 18.30 14.50
N GLY A 174 6.66 18.91 15.43
CA GLY A 174 6.16 19.30 16.73
C GLY A 174 5.15 20.43 16.57
N SER A 175 3.90 20.16 16.92
CA SER A 175 2.86 21.18 17.12
C SER A 175 3.30 22.12 18.25
N HIS A 176 3.95 23.23 17.92
CA HIS A 176 4.13 24.34 18.84
C HIS A 176 2.80 25.13 18.93
N ALA A 177 1.84 24.58 19.67
CA ALA A 177 0.73 25.35 20.18
C ALA A 177 1.28 26.30 21.27
N GLY A 178 1.40 27.57 20.90
CA GLY A 178 1.90 28.63 21.77
C GLY A 178 1.10 28.74 23.07
N ARG A 179 1.75 28.47 24.20
CA ARG A 179 1.26 28.90 25.51
C ARG A 179 1.55 30.40 25.64
N ARG A 180 0.59 31.24 25.28
CA ARG A 180 0.55 32.64 25.75
C ARG A 180 0.27 32.60 27.26
N ARG A 181 1.24 33.04 28.05
CA ARG A 181 1.09 33.33 29.47
C ARG A 181 0.19 34.57 29.58
N ALA A 182 -0.99 34.41 30.18
CA ALA A 182 -1.79 35.54 30.64
C ALA A 182 -1.22 36.01 31.99
N MET A 183 -0.91 37.30 32.10
CA MET A 183 -0.73 38.00 33.36
C MET A 183 -1.99 38.84 33.60
N PRO A 184 -2.62 38.78 34.78
CA PRO A 184 -3.49 39.85 35.25
C PRO A 184 -2.85 40.65 36.40
N THR A 185 -2.84 41.97 36.16
CA THR A 185 -2.74 43.15 37.06
C THR A 185 -1.62 43.23 38.07
#